data_AF-A0AAV5AQG4-F1
#
_entry.id   AF-A0AAV5AQG4-F1
#
_cell.length_a   1.000
_cell.length_b   1.000
_cell.length_c   1.000
_cell.angle_alpha   90.00
_cell.angle_beta   90.00
_cell.angle_gamma   90.00
#
_symmetry.space_group_name_H-M   'P 1'
#
loop_
_entity.id
_entity.type
_entity.pdbx_description
1 polymer ?
#
loop_
_entity_poly.entity_id
_entity_poly.type
_entity_poly.pdbx_seq_one_letter_code
_entity_poly.pdbx_strand_id
1 'polypeptide(L)'
;MRSSLFISLFFLFTSCEWFKKDTFEFENIALEQTSEQCDTTDDCPVVSLNYLISKAPEPFATKFNETIRKRLLTLLEIGGDNSFVEHSNIEKAIQTYFYEYQQLKKIFPEMPAYEINVVDSISFQNDTLVSLMSNVYTYSGGAHGYQSVTFLNFKPSGVCYRNDELFSNKDSITHIAEQYFRKKEHIEGLLSENGYWFEQDQFALSKNIGFEKDSLILYYNPYEITSYSEGAKIIKIPLDRIQKWIFIKNLKD
;
A
#
# COMPACT_ATOMS: atom_id res chain seq x y z
N MET A 1 -34.19 -10.31 -73.88
CA MET A 1 -33.71 -11.23 -72.83
C MET A 1 -32.85 -10.42 -71.87
N ARG A 2 -33.32 -10.28 -70.62
CA ARG A 2 -32.66 -9.50 -69.55
C ARG A 2 -31.61 -10.39 -68.89
N SER A 3 -30.37 -9.91 -68.77
CA SER A 3 -29.35 -10.50 -67.89
C SER A 3 -29.13 -9.54 -66.73
N SER A 4 -29.54 -9.95 -65.54
CA SER A 4 -29.31 -9.20 -64.30
C SER A 4 -28.07 -9.79 -63.62
N LEU A 5 -27.04 -8.95 -63.45
CA LEU A 5 -25.83 -9.25 -62.69
C LEU A 5 -26.14 -9.14 -61.19
N PHE A 6 -26.05 -10.24 -60.45
CA PHE A 6 -26.12 -10.24 -58.97
C PHE A 6 -24.69 -10.14 -58.42
N ILE A 7 -24.35 -9.00 -57.82
CA ILE A 7 -23.12 -8.82 -57.04
C ILE A 7 -23.46 -9.14 -55.59
N SER A 8 -22.98 -10.28 -55.10
CA SER A 8 -23.08 -10.67 -53.69
C SER A 8 -21.97 -9.98 -52.90
N LEU A 9 -22.33 -8.96 -52.12
CA LEU A 9 -21.42 -8.27 -51.20
C LEU A 9 -21.29 -9.11 -49.92
N PHE A 10 -20.15 -9.77 -49.74
CA PHE A 10 -19.80 -10.50 -48.52
C PHE A 10 -19.37 -9.47 -47.45
N PHE A 11 -20.27 -9.13 -46.53
CA PHE A 11 -19.91 -8.35 -45.34
C PHE A 11 -19.18 -9.26 -44.34
N LEU A 12 -17.86 -9.12 -44.27
CA LEU A 12 -17.06 -9.66 -43.17
C LEU A 12 -17.34 -8.82 -41.92
N PHE A 13 -18.21 -9.32 -41.03
CA PHE A 13 -18.35 -8.82 -39.67
C PHE A 13 -17.10 -9.23 -38.89
N THR A 14 -16.07 -8.39 -38.90
CA THR A 14 -15.03 -8.46 -37.89
C THR A 14 -15.61 -7.85 -36.61
N SER A 15 -16.19 -8.67 -35.75
CA SER A 15 -16.45 -8.30 -34.36
C SER A 15 -15.09 -8.09 -33.70
N CYS A 16 -14.63 -6.84 -33.71
CA CYS A 16 -13.53 -6.42 -32.89
C CYS A 16 -14.07 -6.44 -31.45
N GLU A 17 -13.85 -7.55 -30.75
CA GLU A 17 -13.93 -7.58 -29.29
C GLU A 17 -12.91 -6.56 -28.80
N TRP A 18 -13.37 -5.34 -28.58
CA TRP A 18 -12.68 -4.31 -27.81
C TRP A 18 -12.60 -4.82 -26.37
N PHE A 19 -11.66 -5.73 -26.11
CA PHE A 19 -11.16 -5.93 -24.77
C PHE A 19 -10.67 -4.56 -24.30
N LYS A 20 -11.37 -3.96 -23.32
CA LYS A 20 -10.82 -2.85 -22.54
C LYS A 20 -9.49 -3.36 -21.99
N LYS A 21 -8.39 -3.00 -22.64
CA LYS A 21 -7.06 -3.21 -22.10
C LYS A 21 -7.05 -2.45 -20.77
N ASP A 22 -6.78 -3.14 -19.67
CA ASP A 22 -6.63 -2.50 -18.36
C ASP A 22 -5.71 -1.29 -18.52
N THR A 23 -6.22 -0.12 -18.16
CA THR A 23 -5.54 1.17 -18.37
C THR A 23 -4.31 1.29 -17.47
N PHE A 24 -4.26 0.49 -16.42
CA PHE A 24 -3.14 0.39 -15.49
C PHE A 24 -2.44 -0.95 -15.65
N GLU A 25 -1.12 -0.89 -15.85
CA GLU A 25 -0.25 -2.05 -16.02
C GLU A 25 0.92 -1.91 -15.06
N PHE A 26 1.23 -2.98 -14.31
CA PHE A 26 2.27 -2.97 -13.28
C PHE A 26 3.27 -4.10 -13.51
N GLU A 27 4.53 -3.81 -13.26
CA GLU A 27 5.63 -4.75 -13.26
C GLU A 27 6.20 -4.86 -11.85
N ASN A 28 6.55 -6.08 -11.45
CA ASN A 28 7.18 -6.36 -10.17
C ASN A 28 8.69 -6.24 -10.28
N ILE A 29 9.30 -5.47 -9.38
CA ILE A 29 10.75 -5.39 -9.23
C ILE A 29 11.12 -6.05 -7.91
N ALA A 30 11.94 -7.10 -8.02
CA ALA A 30 12.48 -7.84 -6.89
C ALA A 30 13.98 -7.53 -6.74
N LEU A 31 14.35 -7.01 -5.58
CA LEU A 31 15.74 -6.76 -5.17
C LEU A 31 15.97 -7.43 -3.83
N GLU A 32 17.01 -8.25 -3.74
CA GLU A 32 17.46 -8.82 -2.47
C GLU A 32 18.96 -8.59 -2.36
N GLN A 33 19.37 -7.88 -1.31
CA GLN A 33 20.76 -7.52 -1.11
C GLN A 33 21.15 -7.72 0.36
N THR A 34 22.41 -8.04 0.57
CA THR A 34 23.08 -8.02 1.87
C THR A 34 24.37 -7.22 1.76
N SER A 35 24.98 -6.90 2.89
CA SER A 35 26.22 -6.12 2.94
C SER A 35 27.40 -6.88 2.34
N GLU A 36 28.20 -6.24 1.47
CA GLU A 36 29.39 -6.85 0.87
C GLU A 36 30.48 -7.24 1.89
N GLN A 37 30.47 -6.62 3.07
CA GLN A 37 31.43 -6.91 4.16
C GLN A 37 30.91 -7.97 5.13
N CYS A 38 29.84 -8.67 4.75
CA CYS A 38 29.29 -9.79 5.49
C CYS A 38 30.22 -11.01 5.35
N ASP A 39 30.89 -11.41 6.43
CA ASP A 39 31.56 -12.70 6.50
C ASP A 39 30.57 -13.76 7.00
N THR A 40 30.66 -15.00 6.51
CA THR A 40 29.63 -16.06 6.68
C THR A 40 29.37 -16.50 8.13
N THR A 41 30.07 -15.92 9.10
CA THR A 41 29.95 -16.19 10.54
C THR A 41 29.11 -15.15 11.29
N ASP A 42 28.72 -14.04 10.66
CA ASP A 42 27.97 -12.95 11.29
C ASP A 42 26.50 -12.91 10.82
N ASP A 43 25.58 -12.55 11.72
CA ASP A 43 24.23 -12.09 11.34
C ASP A 43 24.40 -10.79 10.54
N CYS A 44 24.09 -10.83 9.24
CA CYS A 44 24.29 -9.72 8.32
C CYS A 44 22.99 -8.98 8.00
N PRO A 45 23.06 -7.65 7.77
CA PRO A 45 21.86 -6.90 7.45
C PRO A 45 21.33 -7.32 6.07
N VAL A 46 20.00 -7.34 5.93
CA VAL A 46 19.31 -7.76 4.71
C VAL A 46 18.29 -6.71 4.29
N VAL A 47 18.25 -6.42 2.99
CA VAL A 47 17.20 -5.63 2.36
C VAL A 47 16.56 -6.47 1.25
N SER A 48 15.28 -6.77 1.40
CA SER A 48 14.45 -7.48 0.42
C SER A 48 13.28 -6.59 0.01
N LEU A 49 13.29 -6.11 -1.23
CA LEU A 49 12.26 -5.24 -1.79
C LEU A 49 11.56 -5.96 -2.95
N ASN A 50 10.27 -6.17 -2.80
CA ASN A 50 9.37 -6.61 -3.85
C ASN A 50 8.34 -5.49 -4.03
N TYR A 51 8.60 -4.58 -4.96
CA TYR A 51 7.80 -3.38 -5.18
C TYR A 51 7.29 -3.27 -6.61
N LEU A 52 6.27 -2.44 -6.82
CA LEU A 52 5.66 -2.28 -8.14
C LEU A 52 6.12 -1.01 -8.83
N ILE A 53 6.33 -1.10 -10.14
CA ILE A 53 6.39 0.04 -11.06
C ILE A 53 5.24 -0.03 -12.05
N SER A 54 4.69 1.11 -12.44
CA SER A 54 3.65 1.23 -13.45
C SER A 54 4.26 1.43 -14.84
N LYS A 55 3.69 0.74 -15.84
CA LYS A 55 3.91 0.92 -17.29
C LYS A 55 2.73 1.61 -17.99
N ALA A 56 1.73 2.04 -17.23
CA ALA A 56 0.59 2.79 -17.74
C ALA A 56 1.00 4.09 -18.48
N PRO A 57 0.15 4.64 -19.36
CA PRO A 57 0.41 5.93 -20.00
C PRO A 57 0.63 7.08 -19.00
N GLU A 58 1.40 8.08 -19.42
CA GLU A 58 1.61 9.30 -18.64
C GLU A 58 0.31 10.12 -18.50
N PRO A 59 0.11 10.83 -17.37
CA PRO A 59 1.07 11.09 -16.28
C PRO A 59 1.07 10.06 -15.15
N PHE A 60 0.32 8.95 -15.28
CA PHE A 60 0.12 8.03 -14.17
C PHE A 60 1.43 7.33 -13.77
N ALA A 61 2.12 6.72 -14.74
CA ALA A 61 3.34 5.95 -14.46
C ALA A 61 4.42 6.78 -13.78
N THR A 62 4.73 7.98 -14.26
CA THR A 62 5.74 8.84 -13.62
C THR A 62 5.40 9.13 -12.17
N LYS A 63 4.17 9.54 -11.85
CA LYS A 63 3.79 9.93 -10.48
C LYS A 63 3.65 8.74 -9.54
N PHE A 64 3.11 7.62 -10.03
CA PHE A 64 3.06 6.38 -9.27
C PHE A 64 4.48 5.93 -8.91
N ASN A 65 5.35 5.79 -9.91
CA ASN A 65 6.73 5.32 -9.72
C ASN A 65 7.52 6.24 -8.79
N GLU A 66 7.34 7.56 -8.92
CA GLU A 66 7.97 8.54 -8.03
C GLU A 66 7.48 8.43 -6.58
N THR A 67 6.19 8.15 -6.37
CA THR A 67 5.62 7.91 -5.03
C THR A 67 6.20 6.65 -4.39
N ILE A 68 6.28 5.55 -5.16
CA ILE A 68 6.87 4.29 -4.68
C ILE A 68 8.37 4.48 -4.37
N ARG A 69 9.12 5.15 -5.26
CA ARG A 69 10.52 5.50 -5.04
C ARG A 69 10.70 6.26 -3.72
N LYS A 70 10.01 7.38 -3.54
CA LYS A 70 10.12 8.21 -2.32
C LYS A 70 9.84 7.43 -1.05
N ARG A 71 8.78 6.60 -1.05
CA ARG A 71 8.44 5.76 0.10
C ARG A 71 9.55 4.76 0.43
N LEU A 72 10.11 4.08 -0.57
CA LEU A 72 11.21 3.14 -0.35
C LEU A 72 12.47 3.86 0.15
N LEU A 73 12.77 5.05 -0.36
CA LEU A 73 13.88 5.86 0.14
C LEU A 73 13.71 6.20 1.62
N THR A 74 12.53 6.66 2.04
CA THR A 74 12.23 6.93 3.46
C THR A 74 12.35 5.68 4.33
N LEU A 75 12.00 4.49 3.83
CA LEU A 75 12.18 3.23 4.57
C LEU A 75 13.66 2.83 4.74
N LEU A 76 14.53 3.23 3.81
CA LEU A 76 15.95 2.90 3.80
C LEU A 76 16.81 3.92 4.57
N GLU A 77 16.22 4.91 5.22
CA GLU A 77 16.94 5.90 6.03
C GLU A 77 17.16 5.43 7.47
N ILE A 78 18.41 5.52 7.96
CA ILE A 78 18.74 5.28 9.36
C ILE A 78 18.87 6.63 10.07
N GLY A 79 18.00 6.90 11.05
CA GLY A 79 18.10 8.09 11.91
C GLY A 79 17.30 9.32 11.48
N GLY A 80 16.55 9.26 10.36
CA GLY A 80 15.49 10.22 10.02
C GLY A 80 15.95 11.60 9.54
N ASP A 81 17.17 11.73 9.00
CA ASP A 81 17.59 12.94 8.29
C ASP A 81 17.11 12.88 6.83
N ASN A 82 16.05 13.65 6.51
CA ASN A 82 15.43 13.69 5.18
C ASN A 82 16.28 14.39 4.10
N SER A 83 17.50 14.85 4.40
CA SER A 83 18.34 15.59 3.44
C SER A 83 18.82 14.74 2.24
N PHE A 84 18.60 13.42 2.28
CA PHE A 84 19.07 12.46 1.26
C PHE A 84 18.01 12.06 0.21
N VAL A 85 16.70 12.26 0.47
CA VAL A 85 15.59 11.68 -0.33
C VAL A 85 15.49 12.23 -1.75
N GLU A 86 15.72 13.53 -1.96
CA GLU A 86 15.32 14.17 -3.21
C GLU A 86 16.14 13.73 -4.44
N HIS A 87 17.40 13.30 -4.27
CA HIS A 87 18.32 13.05 -5.40
C HIS A 87 18.90 11.63 -5.43
N SER A 88 18.44 10.72 -4.56
CA SER A 88 18.92 9.34 -4.53
C SER A 88 18.04 8.40 -5.37
N ASN A 89 18.61 7.26 -5.76
CA ASN A 89 17.87 6.12 -6.31
C ASN A 89 17.85 4.97 -5.28
N ILE A 90 17.05 3.93 -5.54
CA ILE A 90 16.82 2.85 -4.59
C ILE A 90 18.13 2.09 -4.32
N GLU A 91 18.90 1.78 -5.35
CA GLU A 91 20.17 1.07 -5.23
C GLU A 91 21.18 1.84 -4.37
N LYS A 92 21.27 3.16 -4.58
CA LYS A 92 22.16 4.02 -3.80
C LYS A 92 21.69 4.13 -2.35
N ALA A 93 20.39 4.18 -2.10
CA ALA A 93 19.85 4.18 -0.75
C ALA A 93 20.12 2.86 -0.01
N ILE A 94 20.04 1.71 -0.68
CA ILE A 94 20.41 0.42 -0.09
C ILE A 94 21.92 0.41 0.28
N GLN A 95 22.78 0.92 -0.60
CA GLN A 95 24.21 1.05 -0.29
C GLN A 95 24.47 1.95 0.92
N THR A 96 23.77 3.10 0.99
CA THR A 96 23.87 4.02 2.14
C THR A 96 23.39 3.33 3.42
N TYR A 97 22.25 2.64 3.38
CA TYR A 97 21.71 1.88 4.51
C TYR A 97 22.72 0.89 5.08
N PHE A 98 23.35 0.08 4.22
CA PHE A 98 24.39 -0.86 4.67
C PHE A 98 25.64 -0.17 5.21
N TYR A 99 26.06 0.93 4.58
CA TYR A 99 27.21 1.70 5.05
C TYR A 99 26.96 2.28 6.44
N GLU A 100 25.79 2.88 6.68
CA GLU A 100 25.39 3.46 7.96
C GLU A 100 25.27 2.40 9.05
N TYR A 101 24.63 1.26 8.75
CA TYR A 101 24.60 0.11 9.64
C TYR A 101 26.02 -0.34 10.03
N GLN A 102 26.95 -0.45 9.07
CA GLN A 102 28.34 -0.82 9.38
C GLN A 102 29.04 0.20 10.29
N GLN A 103 28.77 1.51 10.12
CA GLN A 103 29.33 2.51 11.03
C GLN A 103 28.76 2.35 12.44
N LEU A 104 27.47 2.06 12.58
CA LEU A 104 26.85 1.80 13.88
C LEU A 104 27.39 0.52 14.53
N LYS A 105 27.55 -0.57 13.76
CA LYS A 105 28.10 -1.85 14.23
C LYS A 105 29.55 -1.73 14.74
N LYS A 106 30.36 -0.82 14.17
CA LYS A 106 31.71 -0.52 14.69
C LYS A 106 31.67 0.14 16.08
N ILE A 107 30.64 0.93 16.35
CA ILE A 107 30.45 1.62 17.63
C ILE A 107 29.80 0.67 18.66
N PHE A 108 28.88 -0.19 18.19
CA PHE A 108 28.11 -1.15 18.99
C PHE A 108 28.26 -2.58 18.41
N PRO A 109 29.35 -3.29 18.70
CA PRO A 109 29.64 -4.60 18.10
C PRO A 109 28.58 -5.68 18.35
N GLU A 110 27.84 -5.59 19.46
CA GLU A 110 26.75 -6.48 19.85
C GLU A 110 25.42 -6.21 19.12
N MET A 111 25.32 -5.14 18.33
CA MET A 111 24.10 -4.80 17.58
C MET A 111 23.71 -5.94 16.61
N PRO A 112 22.47 -6.44 16.64
CA PRO A 112 22.06 -7.49 15.71
C PRO A 112 21.95 -6.96 14.27
N ALA A 113 21.92 -7.87 13.30
CA ALA A 113 21.61 -7.53 11.91
C ALA A 113 20.29 -6.77 11.80
N TYR A 114 20.26 -5.76 10.93
CA TYR A 114 19.00 -5.13 10.56
C TYR A 114 18.35 -5.84 9.37
N GLU A 115 17.02 -5.80 9.31
CA GLU A 115 16.24 -6.39 8.22
C GLU A 115 15.20 -5.40 7.72
N ILE A 116 15.05 -5.31 6.39
CA ILE A 116 13.91 -4.67 5.75
C ILE A 116 13.34 -5.64 4.73
N ASN A 117 12.05 -5.93 4.84
CA ASN A 117 11.29 -6.68 3.85
C ASN A 117 10.07 -5.86 3.40
N VAL A 118 9.91 -5.65 2.10
CA VAL A 118 8.77 -4.94 1.51
C VAL A 118 8.11 -5.82 0.45
N VAL A 119 6.79 -5.97 0.52
CA VAL A 119 5.98 -6.66 -0.50
C VAL A 119 4.77 -5.81 -0.87
N ASP A 120 4.80 -5.26 -2.08
CA ASP A 120 3.69 -4.51 -2.66
C ASP A 120 2.75 -5.39 -3.49
N SER A 121 1.47 -5.01 -3.51
CA SER A 121 0.45 -5.60 -4.37
C SER A 121 -0.62 -4.58 -4.73
N ILE A 122 -1.24 -4.72 -5.90
CA ILE A 122 -2.48 -4.01 -6.21
C ILE A 122 -3.64 -4.77 -5.58
N SER A 123 -4.26 -4.15 -4.57
CA SER A 123 -5.36 -4.72 -3.79
C SER A 123 -6.74 -4.42 -4.39
N PHE A 124 -6.83 -3.34 -5.17
CA PHE A 124 -8.02 -2.97 -5.95
C PHE A 124 -7.60 -2.10 -7.15
N GLN A 125 -8.29 -2.26 -8.28
CA GLN A 125 -8.17 -1.32 -9.40
C GLN A 125 -9.47 -1.22 -10.19
N ASN A 126 -9.79 -0.01 -10.66
CA ASN A 126 -10.80 0.27 -11.68
C ASN A 126 -10.41 1.56 -12.43
N ASP A 127 -11.26 2.03 -13.35
CA ASP A 127 -11.03 3.24 -14.15
C ASP A 127 -10.83 4.54 -13.34
N THR A 128 -11.09 4.54 -12.03
CA THR A 128 -11.06 5.73 -11.14
C THR A 128 -10.11 5.62 -9.95
N LEU A 129 -9.66 4.43 -9.59
CA LEU A 129 -8.87 4.18 -8.40
C LEU A 129 -7.94 2.99 -8.62
N VAL A 130 -6.68 3.14 -8.22
CA VAL A 130 -5.77 2.02 -7.96
C VAL A 130 -5.40 2.04 -6.48
N SER A 131 -5.68 0.99 -5.73
CA SER A 131 -5.26 0.84 -4.33
C SER A 131 -4.10 -0.13 -4.23
N LEU A 132 -2.94 0.38 -3.84
CA LEU A 132 -1.75 -0.41 -3.55
C LEU A 132 -1.70 -0.73 -2.05
N MET A 133 -1.51 -2.00 -1.72
CA MET A 133 -1.20 -2.49 -0.39
C MET A 133 0.28 -2.83 -0.30
N SER A 134 0.95 -2.31 0.73
CA SER A 134 2.36 -2.57 1.01
C SER A 134 2.50 -3.24 2.37
N ASN A 135 3.05 -4.44 2.38
CA ASN A 135 3.43 -5.14 3.60
C ASN A 135 4.89 -4.83 3.87
N VAL A 136 5.19 -4.29 5.05
CA VAL A 136 6.53 -3.89 5.44
C VAL A 136 6.89 -4.54 6.75
N TYR A 137 8.00 -5.27 6.75
CA TYR A 137 8.66 -5.73 7.96
C TYR A 137 9.98 -4.98 8.11
N THR A 138 10.24 -4.50 9.32
CA THR A 138 11.54 -3.94 9.69
C THR A 138 12.05 -4.55 10.98
N TYR A 139 13.34 -4.79 11.05
CA TYR A 139 14.05 -5.08 12.29
C TYR A 139 15.27 -4.17 12.33
N SER A 140 15.30 -3.26 13.32
CA SER A 140 16.41 -2.33 13.54
C SER A 140 17.09 -2.60 14.89
N GLY A 141 17.10 -3.88 15.30
CA GLY A 141 17.54 -4.33 16.61
C GLY A 141 16.48 -4.24 17.70
N GLY A 142 16.84 -4.70 18.90
CA GLY A 142 15.91 -4.83 20.04
C GLY A 142 15.23 -6.20 20.10
N ALA A 143 14.13 -6.26 20.84
CA ALA A 143 13.49 -7.53 21.22
C ALA A 143 12.73 -8.24 20.08
N HIS A 144 12.19 -7.48 19.13
CA HIS A 144 11.40 -8.02 18.01
C HIS A 144 11.39 -7.06 16.81
N GLY A 145 11.03 -7.58 15.63
CA GLY A 145 10.74 -6.76 14.46
C GLY A 145 9.36 -6.09 14.52
N TYR A 146 9.08 -5.26 13.52
CA TYR A 146 7.84 -4.53 13.37
C TYR A 146 7.23 -4.80 11.99
N GLN A 147 6.05 -5.43 11.99
CA GLN A 147 5.24 -5.63 10.79
C GLN A 147 4.19 -4.52 10.70
N SER A 148 4.09 -3.90 9.54
CA SER A 148 3.06 -2.92 9.21
C SER A 148 2.49 -3.15 7.82
N VAL A 149 1.28 -2.65 7.60
CA VAL A 149 0.67 -2.53 6.29
C VAL A 149 0.43 -1.05 6.03
N THR A 150 0.66 -0.61 4.80
CA THR A 150 0.30 0.74 4.34
C THR A 150 -0.45 0.67 3.01
N PHE A 151 -1.55 1.38 2.91
CA PHE A 151 -2.32 1.55 1.69
C PHE A 151 -2.04 2.90 1.04
N LEU A 152 -1.92 2.90 -0.29
CA LEU A 152 -1.85 4.10 -1.12
C LEU A 152 -2.96 4.02 -2.18
N ASN A 153 -3.80 5.05 -2.23
CA ASN A 153 -4.93 5.13 -3.16
C ASN A 153 -4.62 6.13 -4.25
N PHE A 154 -4.44 5.71 -5.49
CA PHE A 154 -4.06 6.57 -6.61
C PHE A 154 -5.25 6.96 -7.46
N LYS A 155 -5.31 8.23 -7.83
CA LYS A 155 -6.18 8.77 -8.90
C LYS A 155 -5.67 8.30 -10.26
N PRO A 156 -6.49 8.36 -11.34
CA PRO A 156 -6.02 8.10 -12.71
C PRO A 156 -4.92 9.04 -13.17
N SER A 157 -4.77 10.19 -12.49
CA SER A 157 -3.67 11.13 -12.73
C SER A 157 -2.34 10.72 -12.11
N GLY A 158 -2.27 9.59 -11.38
CA GLY A 158 -1.09 9.06 -10.67
C GLY A 158 -0.82 9.72 -9.32
N VAL A 159 -1.62 10.70 -8.90
CA VAL A 159 -1.50 11.36 -7.58
C VAL A 159 -2.30 10.57 -6.54
N CYS A 160 -1.77 10.43 -5.33
CA CYS A 160 -2.53 9.82 -4.23
C CYS A 160 -3.76 10.67 -3.86
N TYR A 161 -4.88 10.00 -3.61
CA TYR A 161 -5.98 10.53 -2.83
C TYR A 161 -5.50 10.81 -1.42
N ARG A 162 -5.90 11.96 -0.88
CA ARG A 162 -5.92 12.19 0.57
C ARG A 162 -7.15 11.51 1.16
N ASN A 163 -7.09 11.12 2.44
CA ASN A 163 -8.22 10.46 3.10
C ASN A 163 -9.51 11.29 3.11
N ASP A 164 -9.40 12.62 3.17
CA ASP A 164 -10.55 13.54 3.10
C ASP A 164 -11.17 13.63 1.69
N GLU A 165 -10.46 13.18 0.66
CA GLU A 165 -10.97 13.08 -0.71
C GLU A 165 -11.66 11.74 -1.00
N LEU A 166 -11.60 10.77 -0.08
CA LEU A 166 -12.23 9.46 -0.27
C LEU A 166 -13.74 9.51 0.00
N PHE A 167 -14.18 10.34 0.96
CA PHE A 167 -15.53 10.27 1.51
C PHE A 167 -16.32 11.56 1.33
N SER A 168 -17.52 11.44 0.75
CA SER A 168 -18.49 12.55 0.68
C SER A 168 -19.22 12.79 1.99
N ASN A 169 -19.27 11.78 2.86
CA ASN A 169 -19.83 11.90 4.20
C ASN A 169 -18.98 11.08 5.18
N LYS A 170 -17.92 11.71 5.71
CA LYS A 170 -16.99 11.09 6.64
C LYS A 170 -17.68 10.59 7.91
N ASP A 171 -18.62 11.34 8.47
CA ASP A 171 -19.30 10.97 9.73
C ASP A 171 -20.10 9.67 9.59
N SER A 172 -20.77 9.49 8.46
CA SER A 172 -21.49 8.25 8.17
C SER A 172 -20.55 7.06 8.00
N ILE A 173 -19.37 7.27 7.40
CA ILE A 173 -18.32 6.25 7.31
C ILE A 173 -17.74 5.92 8.69
N THR A 174 -17.48 6.93 9.52
CA THR A 174 -17.02 6.73 10.90
C THR A 174 -18.03 5.93 11.71
N HIS A 175 -19.32 6.27 11.63
CA HIS A 175 -20.37 5.57 12.36
C HIS A 175 -20.49 4.10 11.97
N ILE A 176 -20.51 3.79 10.66
CA ILE A 176 -20.59 2.40 10.22
C ILE A 176 -19.29 1.64 10.52
N ALA A 177 -18.12 2.29 10.41
CA ALA A 177 -16.86 1.68 10.78
C ALA A 177 -16.80 1.30 12.26
N GLU A 178 -17.28 2.18 13.14
CA GLU A 178 -17.37 1.89 14.58
C GLU A 178 -18.27 0.69 14.86
N GLN A 179 -19.42 0.58 14.17
CA GLN A 179 -20.31 -0.57 14.31
C GLN A 179 -19.62 -1.89 13.92
N TYR A 180 -18.88 -1.89 12.81
CA TYR A 180 -18.12 -3.07 12.38
C TYR A 180 -16.98 -3.38 13.35
N PHE A 181 -16.29 -2.36 13.85
CA PHE A 181 -15.22 -2.51 14.83
C PHE A 181 -15.72 -3.13 16.13
N ARG A 182 -16.73 -2.53 16.77
CA ARG A 182 -17.30 -3.02 18.02
C ARG A 182 -17.84 -4.44 17.88
N LYS A 183 -18.50 -4.74 16.75
CA LYS A 183 -18.99 -6.09 16.48
C LYS A 183 -17.86 -7.11 16.34
N LYS A 184 -16.80 -6.77 15.59
CA LYS A 184 -15.68 -7.67 15.33
C LYS A 184 -14.87 -7.96 16.59
N GLU A 185 -14.63 -6.92 17.38
CA GLU A 185 -13.81 -6.98 18.59
C GLU A 185 -14.64 -7.29 19.86
N HIS A 186 -15.94 -7.58 19.71
CA HIS A 186 -16.85 -7.91 20.82
C HIS A 186 -16.89 -6.86 21.94
N ILE A 187 -16.85 -5.58 21.57
CA ILE A 187 -16.78 -4.45 22.49
C ILE A 187 -18.19 -4.05 22.96
N GLU A 188 -18.38 -4.11 24.27
CA GLU A 188 -19.52 -3.50 24.96
C GLU A 188 -19.02 -2.35 25.84
N GLY A 189 -19.78 -1.25 25.92
CA GLY A 189 -19.40 -0.10 26.74
C GLY A 189 -18.23 0.74 26.17
N LEU A 190 -17.32 1.17 27.05
CA LEU A 190 -16.22 2.07 26.72
C LEU A 190 -15.11 1.35 25.94
N LEU A 191 -14.49 2.03 24.98
CA LEU A 191 -13.40 1.47 24.16
C LEU A 191 -12.15 1.18 25.01
N SER A 192 -11.85 2.09 25.93
CA SER A 192 -10.72 2.01 26.86
C SER A 192 -10.82 0.86 27.85
N GLU A 193 -12.03 0.55 28.34
CA GLU A 193 -12.28 -0.63 29.19
C GLU A 193 -12.03 -1.95 28.45
N ASN A 194 -12.10 -1.93 27.12
CA ASN A 194 -11.81 -3.05 26.24
C ASN A 194 -10.36 -3.02 25.68
N GLY A 195 -9.50 -2.14 26.21
CA GLY A 195 -8.08 -2.11 25.87
C GLY A 195 -7.70 -1.31 24.62
N TYR A 196 -8.59 -0.40 24.17
CA TYR A 196 -8.33 0.45 23.00
C TYR A 196 -8.05 1.92 23.37
N TRP A 197 -7.07 2.52 22.70
CA TRP A 197 -6.50 3.84 23.05
C TRP A 197 -7.04 4.97 22.17
N PHE A 198 -8.35 5.00 21.97
CA PHE A 198 -8.98 6.11 21.26
C PHE A 198 -9.02 7.36 22.13
N GLU A 199 -8.65 8.51 21.56
CA GLU A 199 -8.71 9.79 22.25
C GLU A 199 -10.14 10.06 22.74
N GLN A 200 -10.28 10.44 24.01
CA GLN A 200 -11.57 10.73 24.65
C GLN A 200 -12.59 9.59 24.59
N ASP A 201 -12.13 8.33 24.42
CA ASP A 201 -12.98 7.16 24.22
C ASP A 201 -13.87 7.26 22.96
N GLN A 202 -13.45 8.04 21.96
CA GLN A 202 -14.20 8.25 20.72
C GLN A 202 -13.54 7.53 19.54
N PHE A 203 -14.31 6.65 18.89
CA PHE A 203 -13.82 5.96 17.70
C PHE A 203 -13.40 6.95 16.60
N ALA A 204 -12.22 6.73 16.03
CA ALA A 204 -11.68 7.51 14.93
C ALA A 204 -11.24 6.58 13.79
N LEU A 205 -11.53 6.95 12.54
CA LEU A 205 -11.07 6.21 11.36
C LEU A 205 -9.54 6.10 11.33
N SER A 206 -9.04 4.95 10.88
CA SER A 206 -7.61 4.77 10.60
C SER A 206 -7.12 5.81 9.59
N LYS A 207 -5.88 6.26 9.74
CA LYS A 207 -5.19 7.04 8.71
C LYS A 207 -4.77 6.17 7.52
N ASN A 208 -4.72 4.85 7.72
CA ASN A 208 -4.33 3.87 6.73
C ASN A 208 -5.59 3.18 6.16
N ILE A 209 -6.07 3.74 5.06
CA ILE A 209 -7.31 3.36 4.40
C ILE A 209 -7.00 2.78 3.03
N GLY A 210 -7.52 1.60 2.74
CA GLY A 210 -7.35 0.91 1.48
C GLY A 210 -8.65 0.41 0.87
N PHE A 211 -8.56 -0.09 -0.35
CA PHE A 211 -9.63 -0.81 -1.01
C PHE A 211 -9.10 -2.18 -1.41
N GLU A 212 -9.81 -3.23 -1.02
CA GLU A 212 -9.46 -4.61 -1.37
C GLU A 212 -10.71 -5.30 -1.89
N LYS A 213 -10.69 -5.75 -3.14
CA LYS A 213 -11.84 -6.40 -3.80
C LYS A 213 -13.13 -5.54 -3.68
N ASP A 214 -14.11 -5.99 -2.92
CA ASP A 214 -15.42 -5.35 -2.73
C ASP A 214 -15.55 -4.63 -1.38
N SER A 215 -14.43 -4.33 -0.72
CA SER A 215 -14.40 -3.79 0.64
C SER A 215 -13.51 -2.56 0.79
N LEU A 216 -13.97 -1.59 1.59
CA LEU A 216 -13.12 -0.58 2.21
C LEU A 216 -12.40 -1.21 3.40
N ILE A 217 -11.10 -0.99 3.49
CA ILE A 217 -10.23 -1.51 4.55
C ILE A 217 -9.77 -0.33 5.41
N LEU A 218 -10.04 -0.40 6.71
CA LEU A 218 -9.39 0.46 7.71
C LEU A 218 -8.42 -0.43 8.47
N TYR A 219 -7.12 -0.15 8.33
CA TYR A 219 -6.07 -0.96 8.94
C TYR A 219 -5.37 -0.15 10.02
N TYR A 220 -5.45 -0.59 11.27
CA TYR A 220 -4.67 0.00 12.36
C TYR A 220 -3.46 -0.88 12.62
N ASN A 221 -2.26 -0.34 12.38
CA ASN A 221 -1.03 -1.06 12.68
C ASN A 221 -0.88 -1.31 14.20
N PRO A 222 -0.04 -2.28 14.60
CA PRO A 222 0.29 -2.45 16.01
C PRO A 222 0.75 -1.12 16.63
N TYR A 223 0.39 -0.90 17.91
CA TYR A 223 0.58 0.36 18.64
C TYR A 223 -0.29 1.56 18.24
N GLU A 224 -1.06 1.51 17.16
CA GLU A 224 -1.90 2.66 16.79
C GLU A 224 -3.09 2.86 17.75
N ILE A 225 -3.80 1.77 18.07
CA ILE A 225 -4.99 1.84 18.94
C ILE A 225 -5.00 0.78 20.05
N THR A 226 -4.00 -0.09 20.11
CA THR A 226 -3.84 -1.12 21.14
C THR A 226 -2.40 -1.64 21.15
N SER A 227 -2.08 -2.55 22.08
CA SER A 227 -0.72 -3.07 22.26
C SER A 227 -0.23 -3.90 21.07
N TYR A 228 1.09 -4.09 20.98
CA TYR A 228 1.68 -4.93 19.94
C TYR A 228 1.26 -6.39 20.01
N SER A 229 1.09 -6.92 21.23
CA SER A 229 0.65 -8.31 21.44
C SER A 229 -0.74 -8.59 20.87
N GLU A 230 -1.58 -7.56 20.79
CA GLU A 230 -2.92 -7.63 20.21
C GLU A 230 -2.93 -7.59 18.67
N GLY A 231 -1.77 -7.30 18.07
CA GLY A 231 -1.58 -7.22 16.63
C GLY A 231 -2.33 -6.06 15.98
N ALA A 232 -2.35 -6.07 14.65
CA ALA A 232 -3.09 -5.10 13.86
C ALA A 232 -4.60 -5.31 13.97
N LYS A 233 -5.37 -4.22 13.93
CA LYS A 233 -6.83 -4.28 13.87
C LYS A 233 -7.32 -3.88 12.49
N ILE A 234 -8.16 -4.73 11.89
CA ILE A 234 -8.59 -4.58 10.50
C ILE A 234 -10.12 -4.51 10.45
N ILE A 235 -10.67 -3.41 9.96
CA ILE A 235 -12.10 -3.27 9.72
C ILE A 235 -12.32 -3.40 8.22
N LYS A 236 -13.13 -4.38 7.81
CA LYS A 236 -13.54 -4.57 6.41
C LYS A 236 -15.01 -4.20 6.28
N ILE A 237 -15.30 -3.18 5.46
CA ILE A 237 -16.65 -2.67 5.25
C ILE A 237 -17.03 -2.90 3.79
N PRO A 238 -18.04 -3.74 3.50
CA PRO A 238 -18.48 -3.96 2.12
C PRO A 238 -18.89 -2.66 1.44
N LEU A 239 -18.42 -2.45 0.21
CA LEU A 239 -18.61 -1.18 -0.52
C LEU A 239 -20.08 -0.90 -0.83
N ASP A 240 -20.92 -1.93 -0.98
CA ASP A 240 -22.36 -1.78 -1.19
C ASP A 240 -23.08 -1.08 -0.01
N ARG A 241 -22.54 -1.19 1.20
CA ARG A 241 -23.06 -0.53 2.41
C ARG A 241 -22.75 0.96 2.45
N ILE A 242 -21.68 1.39 1.78
CA ILE A 242 -21.11 2.73 1.93
C ILE A 242 -20.95 3.50 0.62
N GLN A 243 -21.25 2.91 -0.54
CA GLN A 243 -21.07 3.51 -1.87
C GLN A 243 -21.66 4.93 -2.01
N LYS A 244 -22.78 5.21 -1.32
CA LYS A 244 -23.44 6.53 -1.33
C LYS A 244 -22.64 7.64 -0.60
N TRP A 245 -21.62 7.26 0.14
CA TRP A 245 -20.77 8.13 0.97
C TRP A 245 -19.31 8.17 0.51
N ILE A 246 -18.97 7.52 -0.61
CA ILE A 246 -17.64 7.53 -1.22
C ILE A 246 -17.70 8.36 -2.51
N PHE A 247 -16.67 9.15 -2.79
CA PHE A 247 -16.58 9.95 -4.04
C PHE A 247 -16.20 9.11 -5.27
N ILE A 248 -15.60 7.95 -5.05
CA ILE A 248 -15.08 7.05 -6.07
C ILE A 248 -16.25 6.30 -6.71
N LYS A 249 -16.39 6.45 -8.02
CA LYS A 249 -17.47 5.83 -8.81
C LYS A 249 -17.04 4.44 -9.28
N ASN A 250 -18.02 3.62 -9.69
CA ASN A 250 -17.81 2.33 -10.33
C ASN A 250 -16.98 1.33 -9.49
N LEU A 251 -17.18 1.32 -8.17
CA LEU A 251 -16.53 0.38 -7.25
C LEU A 251 -17.04 -1.08 -7.38
N LYS A 252 -17.84 -1.38 -8.41
CA LYS A 252 -18.51 -2.66 -8.64
C LYS A 252 -18.28 -3.25 -10.05
N ASP A 253 -17.56 -2.53 -10.91
CA ASP A 253 -17.34 -2.93 -12.30
C ASP A 253 -15.96 -3.56 -12.48
#